data_AF-H1S4I7-F1
#
_entry.id   AF-H1S4I7-F1
#
_cell.length_a   1.000
_cell.length_b   1.000
_cell.length_c   1.000
_cell.angle_alpha   90.00
_cell.angle_beta   90.00
_cell.angle_gamma   90.00
#
_symmetry.space_group_name_H-M   'P 1'
#
loop_
_entity.id
_entity.type
_entity.pdbx_description
1 polymer ?
#
loop_
_entity_poly.entity_id
_entity_poly.type
_entity_poly.pdbx_seq_one_letter_code
_entity_poly.pdbx_strand_id
1 'polypeptide(L)'
;MNATTIPATIALYQLAHGRTGDKGDRSNISVIAYDARDFDHLCAHVTEDAVAALFRYRKPAAVKRYLVPSLQAMNFVIDGVLDGGVNDALNLDAHGKALSFLLLQLEIPLPPRLAGAG
;
A
#
# COMPACT_ATOMS: atom_id res chain seq x y z
N MET A 1 -26.31 -24.02 12.57
CA MET A 1 -26.18 -22.76 11.82
C MET A 1 -24.93 -22.07 12.34
N ASN A 2 -23.82 -22.18 11.63
CA ASN A 2 -22.55 -21.61 12.09
C ASN A 2 -22.49 -20.17 11.57
N ALA A 3 -22.41 -19.20 12.47
CA ALA A 3 -22.25 -17.80 12.09
C ALA A 3 -20.90 -17.63 11.38
N THR A 4 -20.92 -17.20 10.12
CA THR A 4 -19.71 -16.80 9.40
C THR A 4 -19.24 -15.48 10.00
N THR A 5 -18.28 -15.55 10.93
CA THR A 5 -17.64 -14.34 11.47
C THR A 5 -16.85 -13.69 10.33
N ILE A 6 -17.25 -12.48 9.92
CA ILE A 6 -16.44 -11.67 9.00
C ILE A 6 -15.17 -11.28 9.77
N PRO A 7 -13.97 -11.60 9.26
CA PRO A 7 -12.74 -11.21 9.93
C PRO A 7 -12.66 -9.69 10.01
N ALA A 8 -12.36 -9.16 11.20
CA ALA A 8 -12.16 -7.72 11.39
C ALA A 8 -10.98 -7.24 10.51
N THR A 9 -11.14 -6.07 9.89
CA THR A 9 -10.09 -5.42 9.10
C THR A 9 -9.58 -4.16 9.79
N ILE A 10 -8.43 -3.69 9.34
CA ILE A 10 -7.78 -2.47 9.78
C ILE A 10 -7.15 -1.77 8.58
N ALA A 11 -7.25 -0.44 8.55
CA ALA A 11 -6.63 0.35 7.50
C ALA A 11 -5.10 0.38 7.66
N LEU A 12 -4.38 0.27 6.55
CA LEU A 12 -2.92 0.19 6.54
C LEU A 12 -2.24 1.41 7.20
N TYR A 13 -2.82 2.61 7.12
CA TYR A 13 -2.29 3.81 7.77
C TYR A 13 -2.18 3.69 9.30
N GLN A 14 -2.88 2.74 9.92
CA GLN A 14 -2.79 2.48 11.36
C GLN A 14 -1.56 1.64 11.73
N LEU A 15 -0.99 0.91 10.77
CA LEU A 15 0.13 -0.02 10.98
C LEU A 15 1.42 0.43 10.29
N ALA A 16 1.33 1.34 9.32
CA ALA A 16 2.46 1.80 8.53
C ALA A 16 2.33 3.27 8.12
N HIS A 17 3.47 3.90 7.82
CA HIS A 17 3.51 5.15 7.08
C HIS A 17 4.01 4.93 5.65
N GLY A 18 3.66 5.84 4.76
CA GLY A 18 4.03 5.79 3.36
C GLY A 18 4.93 6.95 2.97
N ARG A 19 5.89 6.70 2.08
CA ARG A 19 6.58 7.75 1.33
C ARG A 19 6.42 7.49 -0.15
N THR A 20 6.49 8.56 -0.94
CA THR A 20 6.27 8.51 -2.38
C THR A 20 7.41 9.20 -3.12
N GLY A 21 7.69 8.73 -4.33
CA GLY A 21 8.60 9.32 -5.28
C GLY A 21 8.17 8.96 -6.69
N ASP A 22 7.83 9.96 -7.49
CA ASP A 22 7.30 9.76 -8.84
C ASP A 22 8.37 10.01 -9.90
N LYS A 23 8.38 9.23 -10.98
CA LYS A 23 9.30 9.42 -12.12
C LYS A 23 8.66 8.97 -13.43
N GLY A 24 8.52 9.88 -14.39
CA GLY A 24 7.79 9.59 -15.63
C GLY A 24 6.32 9.26 -15.33
N ASP A 25 5.80 8.16 -15.87
CA ASP A 25 4.45 7.66 -15.58
C ASP A 25 4.43 6.56 -14.49
N ARG A 26 5.44 6.56 -13.63
CA ARG A 26 5.63 5.58 -12.56
C ARG A 26 5.57 6.26 -11.21
N SER A 27 4.81 5.66 -10.30
CA SER A 27 4.86 5.99 -8.88
C SER A 27 5.65 4.96 -8.11
N ASN A 28 6.55 5.43 -7.24
CA ASN A 28 7.24 4.61 -6.27
C ASN A 28 6.70 4.91 -4.87
N ILE A 29 6.11 3.93 -4.22
CA ILE A 29 5.51 4.08 -2.88
C ILE A 29 6.17 3.10 -1.92
N SER A 30 6.85 3.62 -0.91
CA SER A 30 7.30 2.82 0.22
C SER A 30 6.22 2.75 1.30
N VAL A 31 6.08 1.59 1.92
CA VAL A 31 5.26 1.31 3.10
C VAL A 31 6.19 0.81 4.17
N ILE A 32 6.23 1.49 5.31
CA ILE A 32 7.17 1.23 6.39
C ILE A 32 6.36 0.97 7.66
N ALA A 33 6.51 -0.21 8.25
CA ALA A 33 5.79 -0.58 9.46
C ALA A 33 6.16 0.36 10.63
N TYR A 34 5.17 0.72 11.46
CA TYR A 34 5.45 1.41 12.72
C TYR A 34 6.04 0.46 13.77
N ASP A 35 5.65 -0.81 13.73
CA ASP A 35 6.10 -1.85 14.64
C ASP A 35 6.61 -3.05 13.85
N ALA A 36 7.83 -3.49 14.17
CA ALA A 36 8.47 -4.61 13.47
C ALA A 36 7.68 -5.93 13.59
N ARG A 37 6.88 -6.09 14.65
CA ARG A 37 6.03 -7.28 14.87
C ARG A 37 4.91 -7.40 13.84
N ASP A 38 4.54 -6.30 13.18
CA ASP A 38 3.47 -6.28 12.19
C ASP A 38 4.02 -6.55 10.76
N PHE A 39 5.35 -6.53 10.55
CA PHE A 39 5.95 -6.58 9.22
C PHE A 39 5.61 -7.85 8.42
N ASP A 40 5.64 -9.02 9.05
CA ASP A 40 5.30 -10.28 8.36
C ASP A 40 3.82 -10.32 7.97
N HIS A 41 2.95 -9.77 8.82
CA HIS A 41 1.52 -9.61 8.54
C HIS A 41 1.28 -8.66 7.37
N LEU A 42 1.98 -7.52 7.36
CA LEU A 42 1.93 -6.60 6.22
C LEU A 42 2.43 -7.30 4.94
N CYS A 43 3.51 -8.07 5.01
CA CYS A 43 4.02 -8.80 3.85
C CYS A 43 3.04 -9.85 3.30
N ALA A 44 2.21 -10.46 4.16
CA ALA A 44 1.20 -11.42 3.75
C ALA A 44 0.02 -10.77 3.01
N HIS A 45 -0.35 -9.53 3.38
CA HIS A 45 -1.61 -8.91 2.91
C HIS A 45 -1.42 -7.72 1.97
N VAL A 46 -0.33 -6.98 2.09
CA VAL A 46 0.00 -5.85 1.19
C VAL A 46 0.81 -6.41 0.02
N THR A 47 0.13 -7.11 -0.89
CA THR A 47 0.71 -7.79 -2.05
C THR A 47 0.62 -6.96 -3.33
N GLU A 48 1.31 -7.39 -4.38
CA GLU A 48 1.19 -6.78 -5.71
C GLU A 48 -0.27 -6.80 -6.21
N ASP A 49 -0.97 -7.93 -6.03
CA ASP A 49 -2.37 -8.08 -6.42
C ASP A 49 -3.30 -7.16 -5.63
N ALA A 50 -3.10 -7.05 -4.31
CA ALA A 50 -3.90 -6.16 -3.46
C ALA A 50 -3.73 -4.69 -3.88
N VAL A 51 -2.49 -4.28 -4.16
CA VAL A 51 -2.17 -2.93 -4.65
C VAL A 51 -2.73 -2.72 -6.07
N ALA A 52 -2.61 -3.69 -6.97
CA ALA A 52 -3.19 -3.59 -8.31
C ALA A 52 -4.71 -3.43 -8.26
N ALA A 53 -5.39 -4.20 -7.41
CA ALA A 53 -6.84 -4.12 -7.21
C ALA A 53 -7.27 -2.75 -6.66
N LEU A 54 -6.53 -2.19 -5.71
CA LEU A 54 -6.77 -0.87 -5.15
C LEU A 54 -6.58 0.25 -6.20
N PHE A 55 -5.57 0.12 -7.05
CA PHE A 55 -5.24 1.09 -8.10
C PHE A 55 -6.01 0.87 -9.41
N ARG A 56 -6.92 -0.11 -9.48
CA ARG A 56 -7.60 -0.53 -10.73
C ARG A 56 -8.23 0.60 -11.54
N TYR A 57 -8.70 1.65 -10.88
CA TYR A 57 -9.35 2.80 -11.54
C TYR A 57 -8.36 3.63 -12.36
N ARG A 58 -7.06 3.57 -12.03
CA ARG A 58 -5.96 4.15 -12.80
C ARG A 58 -5.38 3.21 -13.85
N LYS A 59 -5.85 1.96 -13.91
CA LYS A 59 -5.42 0.93 -14.88
C LYS A 59 -3.89 0.75 -14.91
N PRO A 60 -3.25 0.41 -13.76
CA PRO A 60 -1.81 0.21 -13.71
C PRO A 60 -1.36 -0.82 -14.76
N ALA A 61 -0.30 -0.50 -15.49
CA ALA A 61 0.30 -1.41 -16.46
C ALA A 61 1.07 -2.55 -15.77
N ALA A 62 1.70 -2.25 -14.63
CA ALA A 62 2.39 -3.21 -13.79
C ALA A 62 2.46 -2.73 -12.34
N VAL A 63 2.44 -3.68 -11.40
CA VAL A 63 2.72 -3.45 -9.98
C VAL A 63 3.83 -4.40 -9.58
N LYS A 64 4.91 -3.88 -9.01
CA LYS A 64 6.01 -4.69 -8.50
C LYS A 64 6.37 -4.33 -7.07
N ARG A 65 6.56 -5.33 -6.21
CA ARG A 65 6.87 -5.18 -4.79
C ARG A 65 8.29 -5.64 -4.51
N TYR A 66 9.03 -4.78 -3.81
CA TYR A 66 10.37 -5.07 -3.32
C TYR A 66 10.36 -5.02 -1.79
N LEU A 67 10.66 -6.14 -1.14
CA LEU A 67 10.77 -6.19 0.32
C LEU A 67 12.14 -5.66 0.76
N VAL A 68 12.15 -4.90 1.86
CA VAL A 68 13.35 -4.39 2.52
C VAL A 68 13.27 -4.73 4.02
N PRO A 69 13.49 -6.00 4.39
CA PRO A 69 13.24 -6.49 5.76
C PRO A 69 14.07 -5.76 6.83
N SER A 70 15.29 -5.33 6.49
CA SER A 70 16.15 -4.55 7.39
C SER A 70 15.54 -3.22 7.85
N LEU A 71 14.58 -2.68 7.09
CA LEU A 71 13.85 -1.46 7.40
C LEU A 71 12.39 -1.72 7.78
N GLN A 72 11.97 -2.98 7.88
CA GLN A 72 10.56 -3.38 7.99
C GLN A 72 9.68 -2.67 6.95
N ALA A 73 10.20 -2.58 5.73
CA ALA A 73 9.60 -1.82 4.66
C ALA A 73 9.34 -2.67 3.42
N MET A 74 8.42 -2.20 2.59
CA MET A 74 8.20 -2.67 1.23
C MET A 74 8.09 -1.48 0.30
N ASN A 75 8.57 -1.65 -0.92
CA ASN A 75 8.59 -0.61 -1.93
C ASN A 75 7.81 -1.08 -3.14
N PHE A 76 6.76 -0.36 -3.49
CA PHE A 76 5.96 -0.62 -4.68
C PHE A 76 6.39 0.27 -5.81
N VAL A 77 6.59 -0.32 -6.98
CA VAL A 77 6.74 0.37 -8.24
C VAL A 77 5.48 0.10 -9.04
N ILE A 78 4.75 1.17 -9.34
CA ILE A 78 3.47 1.12 -10.04
C ILE A 78 3.61 1.90 -11.34
N ASP A 79 3.50 1.21 -12.47
CA ASP A 79 3.64 1.78 -13.81
C ASP A 79 2.27 2.17 -14.40
N GLY A 80 2.21 3.31 -15.10
CA GLY A 80 1.03 3.76 -15.84
C GLY A 80 -0.07 4.37 -14.96
N VAL A 81 0.28 5.01 -13.85
CA VAL A 81 -0.70 5.50 -12.84
C VAL A 81 -0.68 7.01 -12.62
N LEU A 82 0.06 7.75 -13.44
CA LEU A 82 0.19 9.21 -13.37
C LEU A 82 -0.41 9.89 -14.60
N ASP A 83 -1.37 9.23 -15.28
CA ASP A 83 -2.18 9.79 -16.37
C ASP A 83 -1.37 10.45 -17.50
N GLY A 84 -0.28 9.81 -17.93
CA GLY A 84 0.62 10.33 -18.99
C GLY A 84 1.94 10.92 -18.48
N GLY A 85 2.10 11.03 -17.17
CA GLY A 85 3.38 11.23 -16.49
C GLY A 85 3.60 12.62 -15.89
N VAL A 86 4.63 12.71 -15.04
CA VAL A 86 4.95 13.90 -14.23
C VAL A 86 5.33 15.17 -15.00
N ASN A 87 5.61 15.08 -16.31
CA ASN A 87 6.04 16.22 -17.11
C ASN A 87 4.88 16.94 -17.84
N ASP A 88 3.72 16.30 -17.99
CA ASP A 88 2.54 16.92 -18.62
C ASP A 88 1.51 17.43 -17.58
N ALA A 89 1.66 17.03 -16.31
CA ALA A 89 0.77 17.46 -15.24
C ALA A 89 1.40 18.62 -14.44
N LEU A 90 0.79 19.80 -14.48
CA LEU A 90 1.12 20.99 -13.67
C LEU A 90 1.05 20.77 -12.12
N ASN A 91 0.78 19.54 -11.66
CA ASN A 91 0.34 19.20 -10.29
C ASN A 91 1.18 18.08 -9.65
N LEU A 92 2.49 18.12 -9.85
CA LEU A 92 3.47 17.14 -9.37
C LEU A 92 3.33 16.78 -7.88
N ASP A 93 3.11 17.77 -7.00
CA ASP A 93 3.07 17.53 -5.54
C ASP A 93 1.74 16.92 -5.06
N ALA A 94 0.66 17.09 -5.84
CA ALA A 94 -0.66 16.54 -5.50
C ALA A 94 -0.72 15.03 -5.74
N HIS A 95 -0.07 14.53 -6.79
CA HIS A 95 -0.14 13.12 -7.16
C HIS A 95 0.60 12.21 -6.18
N GLY A 96 1.84 12.54 -5.81
CA GLY A 96 2.64 11.71 -4.95
C GLY A 96 1.99 11.45 -3.58
N LYS A 97 1.58 12.52 -2.89
CA LYS A 97 0.91 12.44 -1.57
C LYS A 97 -0.44 11.73 -1.65
N ALA A 98 -1.21 11.98 -2.70
CA ALA A 98 -2.51 11.34 -2.87
C ALA A 98 -2.39 9.84 -3.12
N LEU A 99 -1.39 9.40 -3.89
CA LEU A 99 -1.20 7.98 -4.21
C LEU A 99 -0.65 7.18 -3.04
N SER A 100 0.28 7.73 -2.25
CA SER A 100 0.70 7.05 -1.02
C SER A 100 -0.44 6.95 -0.02
N PHE A 101 -1.26 8.01 0.12
CA PHE A 101 -2.42 7.98 0.99
C PHE A 101 -3.47 6.96 0.52
N LEU A 102 -3.70 6.85 -0.79
CA LEU A 102 -4.54 5.79 -1.37
C LEU A 102 -4.04 4.41 -0.95
N LEU A 103 -2.74 4.12 -1.13
CA LEU A 103 -2.19 2.81 -0.74
C LEU A 103 -2.37 2.56 0.77
N LEU A 104 -2.17 3.57 1.61
CA LEU A 104 -2.39 3.49 3.05
C LEU A 104 -3.87 3.35 3.46
N GLN A 105 -4.84 3.50 2.55
CA GLN A 105 -6.25 3.15 2.78
C GLN A 105 -6.55 1.67 2.50
N LEU A 106 -5.56 0.87 2.08
CA LEU A 106 -5.77 -0.57 1.91
C LEU A 106 -6.22 -1.20 3.23
N GLU A 107 -7.41 -1.79 3.22
CA GLU A 107 -7.93 -2.59 4.32
C GLU A 107 -7.27 -3.98 4.29
N ILE A 108 -6.67 -4.38 5.41
CA ILE A 108 -6.10 -5.71 5.60
C ILE A 108 -6.70 -6.37 6.83
N PRO A 109 -6.67 -7.70 6.97
CA PRO A 109 -7.11 -8.36 8.19
C PRO A 109 -6.41 -7.80 9.42
N LEU A 110 -7.10 -7.80 10.57
CA LEU A 110 -6.51 -7.36 11.84
C LEU A 110 -5.30 -8.25 12.18
N PRO A 111 -4.11 -7.68 12.48
CA PRO A 111 -2.95 -8.48 12.84
C PRO A 111 -3.18 -9.27 14.13
N PRO A 112 -2.61 -10.48 14.27
CA PRO A 112 -2.83 -11.34 15.45
C PRO A 112 -2.56 -10.65 16.79
N ARG A 113 -1.57 -9.75 16.83
CA ARG A 113 -1.21 -8.96 18.03
C ARG A 113 -2.36 -8.07 18.52
N LEU A 114 -3.23 -7.62 17.63
CA LEU A 114 -4.38 -6.78 17.94
C LEU A 114 -5.68 -7.59 18.08
N ALA A 115 -5.72 -8.81 17.54
CA ALA A 115 -6.90 -9.68 17.58
C ALA A 115 -7.20 -10.29 18.97
N GLY A 116 -6.23 -10.30 19.88
CA GLY A 116 -6.34 -10.90 21.23
C GLY A 116 -6.50 -9.92 22.39
N ALA A 117 -6.79 -8.64 22.14
CA ALA A 117 -6.94 -7.63 23.19
C ALA A 117 -8.36 -7.54 23.79
N GLY A 118 -9.12 -8.64 23.73
CA GLY A 118 -10.50 -8.76 24.24
C GLY A 118 -10.59 -9.60 25.50
#